data_AF-A0A8C2QI19-F1
#
_entry.id   AF-A0A8C2QI19-F1
#
_cell.length_a   1.000
_cell.length_b   1.000
_cell.length_c   1.000
_cell.angle_alpha   90.00
_cell.angle_beta   90.00
_cell.angle_gamma   90.00
#
_symmetry.space_group_name_H-M   'P 1'
#
loop_
_entity.id
_entity.type
_entity.pdbx_description
1 polymer ?
#
loop_
_entity_poly.entity_id
_entity_poly.type
_entity_poly.pdbx_seq_one_letter_code
_entity_poly.pdbx_strand_id
1 'polypeptide(L)'
;MALRTNLASLIKAGGRWRWLPVSEYSSLPPVLNNICSRRKSTAPEKIVASVCDTKGRTPEKALDKLFSPEQQASILHVLNTASDKELEAFRLLRGRKSVNIVEHRKKFGPFQSLESLTDVSLIQYKTAVQVCNSILCPESGRKKKSQEKWLLGKFIKPGVERERIKAANSIISIVFGTRRIAWAHLDRKFKVLDWQQAECWKLTNRIYPSSVYLQEISSVISKMPQADLYILEKSGPSIHNTSLFPILLHFLIIEAMLYALLNKTFAEDGQHRVLSMNRNAVGKHFNLMIGDTRTSGRELVKQLLSDSVLKEEPRVFFPLDRVVQYRQKILKDSHHIEELYDSLLQAVAFYELALGKGSEAQE
;
A
#
# COMPACT_ATOMS: atom_id res chain seq x y z
N MET A 1 -44.33 -35.53 0.77
CA MET A 1 -44.22 -35.18 -0.67
C MET A 1 -42.73 -35.12 -1.04
N ALA A 2 -42.35 -35.97 -2.00
CA ALA A 2 -41.15 -36.00 -2.85
C ALA A 2 -39.78 -35.68 -2.20
N LEU A 3 -38.99 -36.68 -1.77
CA LEU A 3 -38.07 -37.58 -2.51
C LEU A 3 -36.88 -36.88 -3.23
N ARG A 4 -35.69 -37.13 -2.67
CA ARG A 4 -34.36 -36.96 -3.26
C ARG A 4 -34.19 -37.89 -4.46
N THR A 5 -33.63 -37.38 -5.56
CA THR A 5 -33.19 -38.17 -6.72
C THR A 5 -31.67 -38.30 -6.70
N ASN A 6 -31.18 -39.52 -6.45
CA ASN A 6 -29.83 -39.94 -6.81
C ASN A 6 -29.92 -40.62 -8.18
N LEU A 7 -29.05 -40.22 -9.12
CA LEU A 7 -28.92 -40.85 -10.43
C LEU A 7 -28.25 -42.22 -10.26
N ALA A 8 -28.96 -43.30 -10.60
CA ALA A 8 -28.40 -44.63 -10.78
C ALA A 8 -28.54 -45.02 -12.25
N SER A 9 -27.43 -45.39 -12.90
CA SER A 9 -27.44 -45.94 -14.26
C SER A 9 -27.69 -47.45 -14.21
N LEU A 10 -28.71 -47.88 -14.96
CA LEU A 10 -29.13 -49.27 -15.12
C LEU A 10 -28.66 -49.77 -16.48
N ILE A 11 -27.84 -50.83 -16.52
CA ILE A 11 -27.52 -51.54 -17.77
C ILE A 11 -28.08 -52.96 -17.69
N LYS A 12 -28.89 -53.31 -18.70
CA LYS A 12 -29.63 -54.57 -18.81
C LYS A 12 -28.81 -55.57 -19.63
N ALA A 13 -28.41 -56.68 -19.02
CA ALA A 13 -27.93 -57.86 -19.75
C ALA A 13 -28.45 -59.14 -19.07
N GLY A 14 -29.24 -59.94 -19.79
CA GLY A 14 -29.50 -61.35 -19.47
C GLY A 14 -30.15 -61.68 -18.12
N GLY A 15 -31.44 -61.35 -17.94
CA GLY A 15 -32.39 -62.19 -17.20
C GLY A 15 -32.22 -62.44 -15.68
N ARG A 16 -31.23 -61.86 -14.98
CA ARG A 16 -31.17 -61.94 -13.51
C ARG A 16 -30.45 -60.75 -12.89
N TRP A 17 -31.12 -60.04 -11.99
CA TRP A 17 -30.53 -58.97 -11.18
C TRP A 17 -29.49 -59.56 -10.22
N ARG A 18 -28.22 -59.16 -10.35
CA ARG A 18 -27.19 -59.41 -9.33
C ARG A 18 -26.65 -58.07 -8.85
N TRP A 19 -26.71 -57.84 -7.55
CA TRP A 19 -25.94 -56.81 -6.88
C TRP A 19 -24.51 -57.31 -6.75
N LEU A 20 -23.57 -56.66 -7.43
CA LEU A 20 -22.14 -56.87 -7.19
C LEU A 20 -21.59 -55.64 -6.48
N PRO A 21 -21.03 -55.77 -5.26
CA PRO A 21 -20.23 -54.70 -4.69
C PRO A 21 -18.94 -54.62 -5.51
N VAL A 22 -18.73 -53.50 -6.20
CA VAL A 22 -17.44 -53.22 -6.84
C VAL A 22 -16.46 -52.81 -5.74
N SER A 23 -15.41 -53.63 -5.63
CA SER A 23 -14.30 -53.55 -4.71
C SER A 23 -13.66 -52.15 -4.69
N GLU A 24 -13.60 -51.54 -3.51
CA GLU A 24 -12.72 -50.42 -3.21
C GLU A 24 -11.26 -50.89 -3.34
N TYR A 25 -10.54 -50.40 -4.33
CA TYR A 25 -9.08 -50.36 -4.26
C TYR A 25 -8.70 -49.20 -3.35
N SER A 26 -8.42 -49.53 -2.10
CA SER A 26 -7.85 -48.66 -1.09
C SER A 26 -6.34 -48.53 -1.33
N SER A 27 -5.92 -47.40 -1.88
CA SER A 27 -4.58 -46.85 -1.63
C SER A 27 -4.76 -45.51 -0.94
N LEU A 28 -4.99 -45.57 0.37
CA LEU A 28 -4.93 -44.40 1.25
C LEU A 28 -3.46 -43.92 1.32
N PRO A 29 -3.14 -42.66 1.00
CA PRO A 29 -1.98 -42.01 1.60
C PRO A 29 -2.24 -41.87 3.10
N PRO A 30 -1.19 -41.85 3.95
CA PRO A 30 -1.39 -41.83 5.39
C PRO A 30 -2.19 -40.58 5.78
N VAL A 31 -3.29 -40.82 6.50
CA VAL A 31 -4.05 -39.80 7.19
C VAL A 31 -3.11 -39.10 8.17
N LEU A 32 -2.61 -37.93 7.80
CA LEU A 32 -2.06 -36.99 8.77
C LEU A 32 -3.24 -36.47 9.60
N ASN A 33 -3.46 -37.12 10.74
CA ASN A 33 -4.29 -36.59 11.82
C ASN A 33 -3.68 -35.26 12.28
N ASN A 34 -4.11 -34.16 11.68
CA ASN A 34 -3.85 -32.82 12.19
C ASN A 34 -4.77 -32.56 13.38
N ILE A 35 -4.43 -33.17 14.52
CA ILE A 35 -4.88 -32.71 15.83
C ILE A 35 -4.25 -31.33 16.02
N CYS A 36 -5.06 -30.29 15.86
CA CYS A 36 -4.65 -28.91 16.09
C CYS A 36 -4.42 -28.70 17.59
N SER A 37 -3.22 -29.05 18.07
CA SER A 37 -2.73 -28.66 19.38
C SER A 37 -2.35 -27.18 19.30
N ARG A 38 -3.10 -26.32 19.98
CA ARG A 38 -2.81 -24.89 20.09
C ARG A 38 -1.53 -24.68 20.91
N ARG A 39 -0.35 -24.84 20.30
CA ARG A 39 0.92 -24.40 20.90
C ARG A 39 1.01 -22.87 20.77
N LYS A 40 0.88 -22.19 21.89
CA LYS A 40 1.18 -20.76 22.02
C LYS A 40 2.65 -20.53 21.67
N SER A 41 2.91 -19.64 20.72
CA SER A 41 4.25 -19.09 20.48
C SER A 41 4.67 -18.27 21.70
N THR A 42 5.79 -18.62 22.32
CA THR A 42 6.47 -17.83 23.35
C THR A 42 7.12 -16.61 22.70
N ALA A 43 6.45 -15.46 22.79
CA ALA A 43 7.12 -14.17 22.70
C ALA A 43 7.76 -13.87 24.07
N PRO A 44 8.93 -13.20 24.15
CA PRO A 44 9.52 -12.85 25.43
C PRO A 44 8.60 -11.86 26.17
N GLU A 45 8.16 -12.28 27.36
CA GLU A 45 7.35 -11.49 28.28
C GLU A 45 8.08 -10.21 28.67
N LYS A 46 7.51 -9.07 28.26
CA LYS A 46 7.74 -7.81 28.97
C LYS A 46 7.09 -7.93 30.33
N ILE A 47 7.91 -8.18 31.34
CA ILE A 47 7.55 -8.11 32.75
C ILE A 47 7.03 -6.70 33.03
N VAL A 48 5.71 -6.60 33.21
CA VAL A 48 5.07 -5.50 33.93
C VAL A 48 4.98 -5.97 35.37
N ALA A 49 5.93 -5.55 36.19
CA ALA A 49 5.81 -5.66 37.64
C ALA A 49 5.20 -4.35 38.17
N SER A 50 3.93 -4.44 38.55
CA SER A 50 3.21 -3.48 39.37
C SER A 50 3.45 -3.84 40.84
N VAL A 51 4.13 -3.00 41.61
CA VAL A 51 3.98 -2.91 43.08
C VAL A 51 4.30 -1.48 43.53
N CYS A 52 3.34 -0.83 44.20
CA CYS A 52 3.54 0.40 44.96
C CYS A 52 4.12 0.09 46.36
N ASP A 53 4.94 1.02 46.83
CA ASP A 53 5.30 1.35 48.21
C ASP A 53 6.08 0.35 49.07
N THR A 54 7.37 0.65 49.32
CA THR A 54 7.79 1.47 50.48
C THR A 54 9.33 1.61 50.55
N LYS A 55 9.76 2.83 50.94
CA LYS A 55 11.05 3.19 51.57
C LYS A 55 12.35 3.07 50.76
N GLY A 56 12.72 4.21 50.16
CA GLY A 56 14.04 4.83 50.29
C GLY A 56 15.25 4.21 49.57
N ARG A 57 15.62 4.73 48.39
CA ARG A 57 17.03 4.91 47.93
C ARG A 57 17.14 5.62 46.56
N THR A 58 17.75 6.81 46.61
CA THR A 58 18.72 7.47 45.68
C THR A 58 18.51 7.55 44.15
N PRO A 59 18.93 8.66 43.51
CA PRO A 59 18.61 8.99 42.13
C PRO A 59 19.77 8.63 41.16
N GLU A 60 19.60 7.68 40.26
CA GLU A 60 20.58 7.47 39.18
C GLU A 60 19.91 7.03 37.86
N LYS A 61 19.41 8.02 37.12
CA LYS A 61 19.29 7.94 35.65
C LYS A 61 19.79 9.26 35.08
N ALA A 62 21.09 9.45 35.22
CA ALA A 62 21.76 10.67 34.82
C ALA A 62 21.56 10.91 33.31
N LEU A 63 20.84 11.97 32.94
CA LEU A 63 20.58 12.35 31.55
C LEU A 63 21.91 12.57 30.79
N ASP A 64 22.95 12.96 31.52
CA ASP A 64 24.31 13.14 31.03
C ASP A 64 24.97 11.85 30.53
N LYS A 65 24.59 10.67 31.08
CA LYS A 65 25.14 9.37 30.63
C LYS A 65 24.66 8.94 29.23
N LEU A 66 23.68 9.65 28.66
CA LEU A 66 23.11 9.34 27.33
C LEU A 66 23.88 9.98 26.17
N PHE A 67 24.80 10.90 26.45
CA PHE A 67 25.52 11.67 25.43
C PHE A 67 27.02 11.63 25.72
N SER A 68 27.86 11.71 24.66
CA SER A 68 29.30 11.85 24.86
C SER A 68 29.63 13.23 25.47
N PRO A 69 30.79 13.41 26.12
CA PRO A 69 31.17 14.71 26.69
C PRO A 69 31.18 15.86 25.66
N GLU A 70 31.58 15.56 24.42
CA GLU A 70 31.59 16.51 23.29
C GLU A 70 30.16 16.90 22.87
N GLN A 71 29.25 15.92 22.83
CA GLN A 71 27.84 16.14 22.54
C GLN A 71 27.17 16.95 23.66
N GLN A 72 27.48 16.62 24.90
CA GLN A 72 26.98 17.33 26.08
C GLN A 72 27.42 18.80 26.06
N ALA A 73 28.70 19.08 25.80
CA ALA A 73 29.21 20.44 25.67
C ALA A 73 28.51 21.21 24.54
N SER A 74 28.29 20.56 23.40
CA SER A 74 27.58 21.16 22.26
C SER A 74 26.12 21.50 22.58
N ILE A 75 25.42 20.59 23.27
CA ILE A 75 24.03 20.80 23.69
C ILE A 75 23.94 21.94 24.72
N LEU A 76 24.79 21.90 25.75
CA LEU A 76 24.83 22.93 26.80
C LEU A 76 25.18 24.30 26.23
N HIS A 77 26.09 24.36 25.26
CA HIS A 77 26.41 25.59 24.55
C HIS A 77 25.14 26.20 23.94
N VAL A 78 24.40 25.43 23.12
CA VAL A 78 23.16 25.90 22.49
C VAL A 78 22.11 26.35 23.52
N LEU A 79 21.91 25.60 24.60
CA LEU A 79 20.92 25.94 25.64
C LEU A 79 21.30 27.22 26.41
N ASN A 80 22.59 27.44 26.65
CA ASN A 80 23.08 28.59 27.39
C ASN A 80 23.19 29.86 26.53
N THR A 81 23.44 29.74 25.22
CA THR A 81 23.69 30.90 24.35
C THR A 81 22.49 31.29 23.49
N ALA A 82 21.63 30.35 23.07
CA ALA A 82 20.55 30.65 22.12
C ALA A 82 19.49 31.59 22.71
N SER A 83 18.96 32.50 21.90
CA SER A 83 17.76 33.28 22.22
C SER A 83 16.51 32.40 22.26
N ASP A 84 15.42 32.92 22.83
CA ASP A 84 14.11 32.26 22.80
C ASP A 84 13.67 31.96 21.35
N LYS A 85 13.85 32.91 20.42
CA LYS A 85 13.54 32.75 18.99
C LYS A 85 14.38 31.66 18.31
N GLU A 86 15.65 31.55 18.66
CA GLU A 86 16.53 30.49 18.15
C GLU A 86 16.17 29.12 18.72
N LEU A 87 15.76 29.06 19.99
CA LEU A 87 15.27 27.83 20.60
C LEU A 87 13.93 27.39 19.98
N GLU A 88 13.06 28.32 19.54
CA GLU A 88 11.82 27.98 18.83
C GLU A 88 12.04 27.32 17.46
N ALA A 89 13.25 27.39 16.90
CA ALA A 89 13.60 26.62 15.70
C ALA A 89 13.45 25.11 15.93
N PHE A 90 13.62 24.65 17.17
CA PHE A 90 13.36 23.27 17.57
C PHE A 90 11.87 23.08 17.89
N ARG A 91 11.20 22.18 17.16
CA ARG A 91 9.74 21.92 17.31
C ARG A 91 9.30 21.69 18.76
N LEU A 92 10.14 21.01 19.54
CA LEU A 92 9.84 20.62 20.93
C LEU A 92 10.01 21.75 21.94
N LEU A 93 10.65 22.86 21.54
CA LEU A 93 10.92 24.03 22.38
C LEU A 93 10.07 25.25 22.03
N ARG A 94 9.16 25.16 21.05
CA ARG A 94 8.28 26.27 20.64
C ARG A 94 7.39 26.78 21.77
N GLY A 95 7.10 28.08 21.74
CA GLY A 95 6.18 28.73 22.66
C GLY A 95 6.75 28.85 24.07
N ARG A 96 5.95 28.54 25.10
CA ARG A 96 6.35 28.78 26.50
C ARG A 96 7.64 28.05 26.92
N LYS A 97 8.01 26.96 26.26
CA LYS A 97 9.21 26.17 26.63
C LYS A 97 10.52 26.89 26.35
N SER A 98 10.65 27.59 25.22
CA SER A 98 11.85 28.38 24.91
C SER A 98 11.99 29.55 25.88
N VAL A 99 10.88 30.24 26.16
CA VAL A 99 10.82 31.33 27.14
C VAL A 99 11.23 30.83 28.53
N ASN A 100 10.68 29.70 28.98
CA ASN A 100 11.00 29.10 30.28
C ASN A 100 12.49 28.72 30.41
N ILE A 101 13.14 28.25 29.34
CA ILE A 101 14.59 27.97 29.35
C ILE A 101 15.38 29.25 29.56
N VAL A 102 15.03 30.33 28.84
CA VAL A 102 15.70 31.62 28.95
C VAL A 102 15.47 32.28 30.32
N GLU A 103 14.26 32.16 30.88
CA GLU A 103 13.95 32.64 32.22
C GLU A 103 14.67 31.83 33.31
N HIS A 104 14.71 30.51 33.16
CA HIS A 104 15.41 29.63 34.10
C HIS A 104 16.90 29.97 34.18
N ARG A 105 17.59 30.13 33.03
CA ARG A 105 19.01 30.51 33.04
C ARG A 105 19.28 31.92 33.58
N LYS A 106 18.32 32.85 33.42
CA LYS A 106 18.42 34.19 34.01
C LYS A 106 18.31 34.15 35.53
N LYS A 107 17.48 33.23 36.05
CA LYS A 107 17.19 33.12 37.49
C LYS A 107 18.19 32.26 38.25
N PHE A 108 18.67 31.18 37.64
CA PHE A 108 19.51 30.16 38.30
C PHE A 108 20.92 30.04 37.71
N GLY A 109 21.26 30.84 36.70
CA GLY A 109 22.54 30.77 36.00
C GLY A 109 22.55 29.77 34.84
N PRO A 110 23.67 29.65 34.11
CA PRO A 110 23.79 28.73 32.98
C PRO A 110 23.64 27.27 33.42
N PHE A 111 23.05 26.44 32.56
CA PHE A 111 22.93 25.01 32.77
C PHE A 111 24.33 24.36 32.79
N GLN A 112 24.63 23.62 33.86
CA GLN A 112 25.91 22.92 34.05
C GLN A 112 25.81 21.44 33.66
N SER A 113 24.61 20.87 33.73
CA SER A 113 24.30 19.48 33.37
C SER A 113 23.04 19.43 32.50
N LEU A 114 22.87 18.39 31.69
CA LEU A 114 21.62 18.21 30.94
C LEU A 114 20.47 17.87 31.88
N GLU A 115 20.75 17.28 33.03
CA GLU A 115 19.76 16.99 34.08
C GLU A 115 19.00 18.23 34.52
N SER A 116 19.69 19.38 34.62
CA SER A 116 19.06 20.64 35.01
C SER A 116 17.97 21.14 34.03
N LEU A 117 17.83 20.51 32.85
CA LEU A 117 16.67 20.73 31.97
C LEU A 117 15.36 20.20 32.55
N THR A 118 15.38 19.18 33.41
CA THR A 118 14.15 18.67 34.03
C THR A 118 13.58 19.60 35.11
N ASP A 119 14.40 20.55 35.58
CA ASP A 119 14.00 21.57 36.53
C ASP A 119 13.29 22.76 35.84
N VAL A 120 13.39 22.83 34.50
CA VAL A 120 12.68 23.84 33.70
C VAL A 120 11.20 23.47 33.58
N SER A 121 10.33 24.42 33.91
CA SER A 121 8.89 24.22 33.82
C SER A 121 8.46 23.81 32.41
N LEU A 122 7.60 22.78 32.34
CA LEU A 122 7.09 22.14 31.10
C LEU A 122 8.12 21.28 30.33
N ILE A 123 9.31 21.02 30.88
CA ILE A 123 10.30 20.11 30.29
C ILE A 123 10.44 18.87 31.17
N GLN A 124 9.73 17.81 30.78
CA GLN A 124 9.87 16.50 31.42
C GLN A 124 11.07 15.74 30.84
N TYR A 125 11.61 14.77 31.58
CA TYR A 125 12.75 13.93 31.18
C TYR A 125 12.67 13.42 29.73
N LYS A 126 11.53 12.86 29.32
CA LYS A 126 11.32 12.37 27.94
C LYS A 126 11.45 13.49 26.90
N THR A 127 10.98 14.69 27.22
CA THR A 127 11.09 15.86 26.35
C THR A 127 12.54 16.36 26.32
N ALA A 128 13.22 16.41 27.47
CA ALA A 128 14.63 16.81 27.57
C ALA A 128 15.52 15.92 26.69
N VAL A 129 15.37 14.59 26.77
CA VAL A 129 16.09 13.64 25.90
C VAL A 129 15.85 13.93 24.42
N GLN A 130 14.60 14.20 24.02
CA GLN A 130 14.26 14.48 22.62
C GLN A 130 14.77 15.85 22.15
N VAL A 131 14.81 16.85 23.04
CA VAL A 131 15.40 18.17 22.78
C VAL A 131 16.90 18.04 22.55
N CYS A 132 17.63 17.36 23.44
CA CYS A 132 19.07 17.12 23.29
C CYS A 132 19.39 16.45 21.94
N ASN A 133 18.63 15.42 21.57
CA ASN A 133 18.76 14.77 20.27
C ASN A 133 18.43 15.69 19.09
N SER A 134 17.46 16.60 19.24
CA SER A 134 17.08 17.55 18.19
C SER A 134 18.14 18.65 18.00
N ILE A 135 18.86 19.02 19.05
CA ILE A 135 19.96 19.99 19.01
C ILE A 135 21.18 19.38 18.29
N LEU A 136 21.52 18.13 18.58
CA LEU A 136 22.61 17.42 17.90
C LEU A 136 22.30 17.08 16.44
N CYS A 137 21.01 16.91 16.10
CA CYS A 137 20.55 16.56 14.76
C CYS A 137 19.40 17.49 14.34
N PRO A 138 19.69 18.75 13.95
CA PRO A 138 18.66 19.70 13.55
C PRO A 138 17.86 19.14 12.36
N GLU A 139 16.53 19.16 12.46
CA GLU A 139 15.58 18.57 11.49
C GLU A 139 15.65 19.16 10.07
N SER A 140 16.57 20.09 9.77
CA SER A 140 16.70 20.78 8.48
C SER A 140 16.98 19.85 7.30
N GLY A 141 17.55 18.65 7.53
CA GLY A 141 17.80 17.64 6.49
C GLY A 141 16.72 16.55 6.32
N ARG A 142 15.79 16.37 7.28
CA ARG A 142 14.87 15.20 7.31
C ARG A 142 13.43 15.49 6.86
N LYS A 143 13.02 16.75 6.75
CA LYS A 143 11.63 17.13 6.44
C LYS A 143 11.16 16.68 5.04
N LYS A 144 12.01 16.76 4.00
CA LYS A 144 11.62 16.30 2.65
C LYS A 144 11.44 14.78 2.58
N LYS A 145 12.39 13.99 3.07
CA LYS A 145 12.36 12.51 2.95
C LYS A 145 11.25 11.85 3.78
N SER A 146 10.94 12.35 4.99
CA SER A 146 9.90 11.73 5.83
C SER A 146 8.48 12.08 5.40
N GLN A 147 8.26 13.33 4.95
CA GLN A 147 6.96 13.79 4.47
C GLN A 147 6.62 13.16 3.10
N GLU A 148 7.59 13.03 2.20
CA GLU A 148 7.41 12.34 0.92
C GLU A 148 7.14 10.83 1.09
N LYS A 149 7.86 10.15 1.99
CA LYS A 149 7.61 8.73 2.32
C LYS A 149 6.22 8.51 2.93
N TRP A 150 5.74 9.47 3.74
CA TRP A 150 4.40 9.45 4.31
C TRP A 150 3.30 9.68 3.26
N LEU A 151 3.54 10.57 2.29
CA LEU A 151 2.60 10.82 1.20
C LEU A 151 2.47 9.61 0.27
N LEU A 152 3.57 8.98 -0.13
CA LEU A 152 3.53 7.76 -0.96
C LEU A 152 2.86 6.59 -0.23
N GLY A 153 3.17 6.38 1.05
CA GLY A 153 2.55 5.33 1.86
C GLY A 153 1.04 5.52 2.11
N LYS A 154 0.51 6.73 1.87
CA LYS A 154 -0.94 6.99 1.91
C LYS A 154 -1.67 6.45 0.68
N PHE A 155 -0.98 6.41 -0.46
CA PHE A 155 -1.61 6.11 -1.75
C PHE A 155 -1.26 4.72 -2.29
N ILE A 156 -0.08 4.19 -1.96
CA ILE A 156 0.44 2.92 -2.47
C ILE A 156 0.79 1.99 -1.31
N LYS A 157 0.39 0.72 -1.41
CA LYS A 157 0.70 -0.34 -0.44
C LYS A 157 1.13 -1.64 -1.14
N PRO A 158 2.01 -2.47 -0.58
CA PRO A 158 2.85 -2.20 0.60
C PRO A 158 3.82 -1.05 0.34
N GLY A 159 4.43 -0.52 1.40
CA GLY A 159 5.43 0.54 1.26
C GLY A 159 6.65 0.00 0.50
N VAL A 160 6.94 0.59 -0.64
CA VAL A 160 8.13 0.29 -1.45
C VAL A 160 9.04 1.52 -1.48
N GLU A 161 10.35 1.26 -1.55
CA GLU A 161 11.37 2.31 -1.65
C GLU A 161 11.14 3.16 -2.90
N ARG A 162 11.28 4.48 -2.75
CA ARG A 162 11.01 5.42 -3.85
C ARG A 162 12.00 5.22 -4.99
N GLU A 163 13.23 4.86 -4.65
CA GLU A 163 14.32 4.54 -5.56
C GLU A 163 13.93 3.39 -6.48
N ARG A 164 13.28 2.34 -5.96
CA ARG A 164 12.74 1.24 -6.77
C ARG A 164 11.62 1.69 -7.70
N ILE A 165 10.72 2.55 -7.22
CA ILE A 165 9.64 3.08 -8.06
C ILE A 165 10.21 3.95 -9.19
N LYS A 166 11.22 4.77 -8.88
CA LYS A 166 11.92 5.60 -9.87
C LYS A 166 12.75 4.79 -10.86
N ALA A 167 13.30 3.65 -10.43
CA ALA A 167 14.10 2.77 -11.28
C ALA A 167 13.25 1.86 -12.19
N ALA A 168 11.93 1.78 -11.98
CA ALA A 168 11.05 0.98 -12.81
C ALA A 168 10.99 1.55 -14.25
N ASN A 169 11.32 0.72 -15.23
CA ASN A 169 11.27 1.05 -16.64
C ASN A 169 9.83 1.02 -17.16
N SER A 170 9.02 0.08 -16.67
CA SER A 170 7.60 -0.03 -17.03
C SER A 170 6.73 -0.60 -15.93
N ILE A 171 5.45 -0.24 -15.97
CA ILE A 171 4.42 -0.75 -15.05
C ILE A 171 3.24 -1.32 -15.82
N ILE A 172 2.54 -2.27 -15.22
CA ILE A 172 1.21 -2.70 -15.66
C ILE A 172 0.21 -2.28 -14.60
N SER A 173 -0.66 -1.33 -14.95
CA SER A 173 -1.79 -0.93 -14.12
C SER A 173 -2.98 -1.81 -14.43
N ILE A 174 -3.57 -2.42 -13.41
CA ILE A 174 -4.65 -3.41 -13.50
C ILE A 174 -5.85 -2.90 -12.70
N VAL A 175 -7.01 -2.88 -13.33
CA VAL A 175 -8.31 -2.58 -12.71
C VAL A 175 -9.28 -3.69 -13.05
N PHE A 176 -10.02 -4.18 -12.06
CA PHE A 176 -10.99 -5.23 -12.25
C PHE A 176 -12.32 -4.90 -11.56
N GLY A 177 -13.40 -5.19 -12.26
CA GLY A 177 -14.75 -5.17 -11.74
C GLY A 177 -15.31 -6.58 -11.65
N THR A 178 -16.63 -6.69 -11.54
CA THR A 178 -17.32 -7.98 -11.36
C THR A 178 -17.41 -8.83 -12.62
N ARG A 179 -17.13 -8.25 -13.80
CA ARG A 179 -17.25 -8.92 -15.12
C ARG A 179 -16.03 -8.76 -16.01
N ARG A 180 -15.13 -7.83 -15.68
CA ARG A 180 -14.06 -7.42 -16.58
C ARG A 180 -12.81 -7.13 -15.77
N ILE A 181 -11.69 -7.34 -16.42
CA ILE A 181 -10.38 -6.91 -15.97
C ILE A 181 -9.72 -6.19 -17.14
N ALA A 182 -9.15 -5.04 -16.86
CA ALA A 182 -8.44 -4.23 -17.84
C ALA A 182 -7.06 -3.90 -17.32
N TRP A 183 -6.13 -3.72 -18.25
CA TRP A 183 -4.77 -3.35 -17.93
C TRP A 183 -4.17 -2.39 -18.96
N ALA A 184 -3.29 -1.53 -18.47
CA ALA A 184 -2.49 -0.62 -19.27
C ALA A 184 -1.01 -0.82 -18.92
N HIS A 185 -0.19 -1.13 -19.93
CA HIS A 185 1.27 -1.20 -19.84
C HIS A 185 1.84 0.14 -20.28
N LEU A 186 2.46 0.85 -19.34
CA LEU A 186 3.11 2.13 -19.59
C LEU A 186 4.60 2.04 -19.26
N ASP A 187 5.43 2.72 -20.04
CA ASP A 187 6.83 2.96 -19.70
C ASP A 187 7.00 4.26 -18.89
N ARG A 188 8.22 4.49 -18.41
CA ARG A 188 8.61 5.70 -17.68
C ARG A 188 8.40 7.00 -18.48
N LYS A 189 8.38 6.92 -19.81
CA LYS A 189 8.16 8.06 -20.71
C LYS A 189 6.67 8.34 -20.95
N PHE A 190 5.79 7.77 -20.12
CA PHE A 190 4.33 7.86 -20.25
C PHE A 190 3.82 7.33 -21.60
N LYS A 191 4.55 6.43 -22.26
CA LYS A 191 4.11 5.80 -23.51
C LYS A 191 3.28 4.57 -23.21
N VAL A 192 2.07 4.51 -23.79
CA VAL A 192 1.18 3.34 -23.69
C VAL A 192 1.67 2.25 -24.64
N LEU A 193 2.35 1.26 -24.07
CA LEU A 193 2.88 0.11 -24.81
C LEU A 193 1.78 -0.91 -25.13
N ASP A 194 0.85 -1.14 -24.21
CA ASP A 194 -0.30 -2.02 -24.40
C ASP A 194 -1.49 -1.53 -23.58
N TRP A 195 -2.72 -1.70 -24.09
CA TRP A 195 -3.93 -1.31 -23.38
C TRP A 195 -5.14 -2.15 -23.77
N GLN A 196 -5.50 -3.08 -22.89
CA GLN A 196 -6.44 -4.15 -23.20
C GLN A 196 -7.43 -4.40 -22.06
N GLN A 197 -8.47 -5.17 -22.38
CA GLN A 197 -9.43 -5.67 -21.41
C GLN A 197 -9.81 -7.10 -21.78
N ALA A 198 -10.18 -7.87 -20.78
CA ALA A 198 -10.79 -9.18 -20.95
C ALA A 198 -12.11 -9.21 -20.19
N GLU A 199 -13.15 -9.69 -20.85
CA GLU A 199 -14.34 -10.15 -20.14
C GLU A 199 -13.96 -11.45 -19.44
N CYS A 200 -14.05 -11.41 -18.12
CA CYS A 200 -13.67 -12.52 -17.25
C CYS A 200 -14.86 -12.82 -16.36
N TRP A 201 -14.86 -13.98 -15.71
CA TRP A 201 -15.89 -14.32 -14.73
C TRP A 201 -17.26 -14.57 -15.37
N LYS A 202 -17.37 -15.68 -16.08
CA LYS A 202 -18.69 -16.31 -16.34
C LYS A 202 -19.27 -16.93 -15.07
N LEU A 203 -19.15 -16.25 -13.93
CA LEU A 203 -19.64 -16.69 -12.62
C LEU A 203 -21.17 -16.69 -12.68
N THR A 204 -21.73 -17.80 -13.15
CA THR A 204 -23.16 -17.94 -13.42
C THR A 204 -23.96 -18.20 -12.15
N ASN A 205 -23.28 -18.43 -11.02
CA ASN A 205 -23.89 -18.71 -9.72
C ASN A 205 -23.05 -18.06 -8.62
N ARG A 206 -23.65 -17.71 -7.47
CA ARG A 206 -23.01 -17.11 -6.27
C ARG A 206 -22.00 -18.05 -5.56
N ILE A 207 -21.26 -18.83 -6.33
CA ILE A 207 -20.26 -19.80 -5.90
C ILE A 207 -18.91 -19.20 -6.27
N TYR A 208 -17.93 -19.30 -5.37
CA TYR A 208 -16.59 -18.73 -5.55
C TYR A 208 -15.54 -19.84 -5.68
N PRO A 209 -15.59 -20.69 -6.72
CA PRO A 209 -14.66 -21.82 -6.83
C PRO A 209 -13.25 -21.33 -7.17
N SER A 210 -12.30 -21.52 -6.26
CA SER A 210 -10.92 -21.05 -6.41
C SER A 210 -10.22 -21.60 -7.66
N SER A 211 -10.56 -22.81 -8.10
CA SER A 211 -10.01 -23.41 -9.33
C SER A 211 -10.38 -22.61 -10.59
N VAL A 212 -11.64 -22.15 -10.69
CA VAL A 212 -12.09 -21.32 -11.82
C VAL A 212 -11.41 -19.96 -11.78
N TYR A 213 -11.31 -19.34 -10.60
CA TYR A 213 -10.57 -18.09 -10.45
C TYR A 213 -9.11 -18.23 -10.89
N LEU A 214 -8.43 -19.31 -10.47
CA LEU A 214 -7.05 -19.57 -10.86
C LEU A 214 -6.90 -19.70 -12.38
N GLN A 215 -7.80 -20.45 -13.04
CA GLN A 215 -7.78 -20.63 -14.50
C GLN A 215 -8.00 -19.31 -15.25
N GLU A 216 -9.03 -18.56 -14.87
CA GLU A 216 -9.37 -17.27 -15.51
C GLU A 216 -8.25 -16.24 -15.30
N ILE A 217 -7.72 -16.10 -14.08
CA ILE A 217 -6.62 -15.16 -13.79
C ILE A 217 -5.35 -15.57 -14.52
N SER A 218 -5.02 -16.86 -14.56
CA SER A 218 -3.84 -17.34 -15.29
C SER A 218 -3.96 -17.04 -16.79
N SER A 219 -5.15 -17.22 -17.37
CA SER A 219 -5.44 -16.87 -18.76
C SER A 219 -5.24 -15.37 -19.02
N VAL A 220 -5.67 -14.51 -18.10
CA VAL A 220 -5.46 -13.05 -18.19
C VAL A 220 -3.99 -12.68 -18.07
N ILE A 221 -3.29 -13.19 -17.06
CA ILE A 221 -1.86 -12.91 -16.83
C ILE A 221 -1.01 -13.36 -18.02
N SER A 222 -1.38 -14.46 -18.69
CA SER A 222 -0.65 -14.95 -19.88
C SER A 222 -0.64 -13.96 -21.05
N LYS A 223 -1.59 -13.02 -21.08
CA LYS A 223 -1.69 -11.96 -22.10
C LYS A 223 -0.94 -10.69 -21.71
N MET A 224 -0.53 -10.57 -20.44
CA MET A 224 0.19 -9.40 -19.96
C MET A 224 1.68 -9.50 -20.30
N PRO A 225 2.29 -8.43 -20.84
CA PRO A 225 3.75 -8.39 -21.01
C PRO A 225 4.46 -8.41 -19.65
N GLN A 226 5.78 -8.61 -19.66
CA GLN A 226 6.57 -8.43 -18.43
C GLN A 226 6.71 -6.94 -18.10
N ALA A 227 6.62 -6.61 -16.82
CA ALA A 227 6.85 -5.27 -16.28
C ALA A 227 7.52 -5.36 -14.90
N ASP A 228 8.10 -4.25 -14.46
CA ASP A 228 8.84 -4.18 -13.19
C ASP A 228 7.89 -4.15 -11.98
N LEU A 229 6.75 -3.46 -12.14
CA LEU A 229 5.71 -3.32 -11.13
C LEU A 229 4.31 -3.56 -11.72
N TYR A 230 3.43 -4.12 -10.91
CA TYR A 230 2.02 -4.36 -11.24
C TYR A 230 1.16 -3.59 -10.23
N ILE A 231 0.37 -2.63 -10.72
CA ILE A 231 -0.40 -1.73 -9.87
C ILE A 231 -1.86 -2.16 -9.90
N LEU A 232 -2.36 -2.72 -8.82
CA LEU A 232 -3.75 -3.06 -8.61
C LEU A 232 -4.50 -1.86 -8.06
N GLU A 233 -5.74 -1.71 -8.46
CA GLU A 233 -6.63 -0.78 -7.79
C GLU A 233 -7.02 -1.30 -6.41
N LYS A 234 -6.79 -0.50 -5.37
CA LYS A 234 -7.42 -0.70 -4.07
C LYS A 234 -8.77 -0.02 -4.06
N SER A 235 -9.75 -0.73 -4.61
CA SER A 235 -11.17 -0.38 -4.54
C SER A 235 -11.92 -1.53 -3.87
N GLY A 236 -12.90 -1.19 -3.05
CA GLY A 236 -13.70 -2.19 -2.37
C GLY A 236 -14.69 -1.52 -1.43
N PRO A 237 -15.94 -2.00 -1.39
CA PRO A 237 -16.87 -1.57 -0.38
C PRO A 237 -16.31 -1.94 1.00
N SER A 238 -16.66 -1.16 2.01
CA SER A 238 -16.28 -1.46 3.38
C SER A 238 -16.78 -2.84 3.78
N ILE A 239 -15.98 -3.59 4.55
CA ILE A 239 -16.38 -4.89 5.11
C ILE A 239 -17.64 -4.79 5.98
N HIS A 240 -17.93 -3.59 6.50
CA HIS A 240 -19.13 -3.32 7.29
C HIS A 240 -20.41 -3.27 6.43
N ASN A 241 -20.30 -3.09 5.11
CA ASN A 241 -21.45 -3.16 4.21
C ASN A 241 -21.70 -4.61 3.79
N THR A 242 -22.48 -5.31 4.61
CA THR A 242 -22.82 -6.74 4.42
C THR A 242 -23.53 -7.02 3.09
N SER A 243 -24.31 -6.06 2.56
CA SER A 243 -25.01 -6.21 1.28
C SER A 243 -24.07 -6.34 0.08
N LEU A 244 -22.88 -5.73 0.17
CA LEU A 244 -21.85 -5.75 -0.88
C LEU A 244 -20.73 -6.76 -0.60
N PHE A 245 -20.84 -7.56 0.46
CA PHE A 245 -19.85 -8.58 0.79
C PHE A 245 -19.55 -9.56 -0.36
N PRO A 246 -20.53 -10.04 -1.16
CA PRO A 246 -20.25 -10.88 -2.32
C PRO A 246 -19.30 -10.23 -3.35
N ILE A 247 -19.40 -8.91 -3.51
CA ILE A 247 -18.53 -8.13 -4.40
C ILE A 247 -17.16 -7.93 -3.75
N LEU A 248 -17.13 -7.61 -2.45
CA LEU A 248 -15.89 -7.51 -1.70
C LEU A 248 -15.09 -8.81 -1.75
N LEU A 249 -15.75 -9.95 -1.52
CA LEU A 249 -15.12 -11.27 -1.55
C LEU A 249 -14.55 -11.56 -2.94
N HIS A 250 -15.30 -11.25 -4.01
CA HIS A 250 -14.80 -11.36 -5.39
C HIS A 250 -13.51 -10.56 -5.59
N PHE A 251 -13.48 -9.29 -5.17
CA PHE A 251 -12.29 -8.44 -5.28
C PHE A 251 -11.12 -8.95 -4.45
N LEU A 252 -11.35 -9.42 -3.23
CA LEU A 252 -10.29 -9.96 -2.36
C LEU A 252 -9.68 -11.24 -2.94
N ILE A 253 -10.48 -12.12 -3.56
CA ILE A 253 -9.96 -13.33 -4.21
C ILE A 253 -9.07 -12.96 -5.40
N ILE A 254 -9.53 -12.04 -6.26
CA ILE A 254 -8.76 -11.58 -7.41
C ILE A 254 -7.47 -10.90 -6.96
N GLU A 255 -7.57 -9.95 -6.01
CA GLU A 255 -6.41 -9.25 -5.44
C GLU A 255 -5.39 -10.28 -4.91
N ALA A 256 -5.82 -11.23 -4.08
CA ALA A 256 -4.92 -12.26 -3.52
C ALA A 256 -4.23 -13.11 -4.59
N MET A 257 -4.96 -13.56 -5.62
CA MET A 257 -4.39 -14.37 -6.69
C MET A 257 -3.45 -13.57 -7.61
N LEU A 258 -3.78 -12.31 -7.93
CA LEU A 258 -2.89 -11.42 -8.67
C LEU A 258 -1.61 -11.16 -7.88
N TYR A 259 -1.72 -10.90 -6.57
CA TYR A 259 -0.57 -10.78 -5.68
C TYR A 259 0.30 -12.03 -5.70
N ALA A 260 -0.29 -13.23 -5.64
CA ALA A 260 0.48 -14.47 -5.64
C ALA A 260 1.16 -14.75 -6.99
N LEU A 261 0.44 -14.59 -8.10
CA LEU A 261 0.89 -15.02 -9.43
C LEU A 261 1.84 -14.03 -10.10
N LEU A 262 1.71 -12.72 -9.82
CA LEU A 262 2.55 -11.68 -10.43
C LEU A 262 3.84 -11.40 -9.63
N ASN A 263 3.89 -11.75 -8.33
CA ASN A 263 5.11 -11.64 -7.52
C ASN A 263 6.05 -12.85 -7.72
N LYS A 264 6.48 -13.08 -8.97
CA LYS A 264 7.18 -14.32 -9.38
C LYS A 264 8.46 -14.67 -8.60
N THR A 265 9.23 -13.69 -8.11
CA THR A 265 10.49 -13.94 -7.37
C THR A 265 10.41 -13.52 -5.91
N PHE A 266 9.22 -13.19 -5.39
CA PHE A 266 9.09 -12.73 -4.01
C PHE A 266 9.57 -13.78 -2.99
N ALA A 267 9.46 -15.06 -3.32
CA ALA A 267 9.99 -16.14 -2.49
C ALA A 267 11.54 -16.12 -2.39
N GLU A 268 12.21 -15.51 -3.36
CA GLU A 268 13.67 -15.45 -3.45
C GLU A 268 14.23 -14.16 -2.82
N ASP A 269 13.64 -13.01 -3.15
CA ASP A 269 14.17 -11.69 -2.79
C ASP A 269 13.34 -10.93 -1.73
N GLY A 270 12.14 -11.42 -1.39
CA GLY A 270 11.21 -10.76 -0.48
C GLY A 270 10.67 -9.42 -1.00
N GLN A 271 10.88 -9.09 -2.28
CA GLN A 271 10.55 -7.79 -2.86
C GLN A 271 9.17 -7.82 -3.52
N HIS A 272 8.26 -6.98 -3.02
CA HIS A 272 6.97 -6.79 -3.67
C HIS A 272 7.14 -6.10 -5.04
N ARG A 273 6.51 -6.69 -6.06
CA ARG A 273 6.28 -6.11 -7.39
C ARG A 273 4.82 -5.73 -7.61
N VAL A 274 3.91 -6.39 -6.91
CA VAL A 274 2.49 -6.05 -6.92
C VAL A 274 2.18 -5.02 -5.84
N LEU A 275 1.56 -3.92 -6.23
CA LEU A 275 1.22 -2.78 -5.40
C LEU A 275 -0.26 -2.45 -5.52
N SER A 276 -0.88 -1.99 -4.46
CA SER A 276 -2.28 -1.57 -4.38
C SER A 276 -2.35 -0.05 -4.26
N MET A 277 -2.97 0.61 -5.23
CA MET A 277 -3.12 2.06 -5.32
C MET A 277 -4.54 2.51 -4.94
N ASN A 278 -4.67 3.54 -4.11
CA ASN A 278 -5.98 4.00 -3.63
C ASN A 278 -6.82 4.65 -4.76
N ARG A 279 -8.01 4.08 -5.06
CA ARG A 279 -8.96 4.59 -6.09
C ARG A 279 -9.33 6.07 -5.91
N ASN A 280 -9.55 6.51 -4.68
CA ASN A 280 -9.96 7.89 -4.39
C ASN A 280 -8.80 8.86 -4.54
N ALA A 281 -7.56 8.41 -4.35
CA ALA A 281 -6.38 9.23 -4.62
C ALA A 281 -6.24 9.51 -6.12
N VAL A 282 -6.44 8.50 -6.96
CA VAL A 282 -6.50 8.65 -8.42
C VAL A 282 -7.64 9.59 -8.81
N GLY A 283 -8.83 9.42 -8.22
CA GLY A 283 -9.97 10.30 -8.47
C GLY A 283 -9.69 11.77 -8.11
N LYS A 284 -9.09 12.03 -6.93
CA LYS A 284 -8.68 13.37 -6.52
C LYS A 284 -7.62 13.98 -7.43
N HIS A 285 -6.65 13.17 -7.87
CA HIS A 285 -5.57 13.61 -8.76
C HIS A 285 -6.09 14.14 -10.10
N PHE A 286 -7.16 13.56 -10.63
CA PHE A 286 -7.78 13.99 -11.89
C PHE A 286 -9.03 14.86 -11.72
N ASN A 287 -9.32 15.33 -10.49
CA ASN A 287 -10.54 16.10 -10.19
C ASN A 287 -11.84 15.39 -10.59
N LEU A 288 -11.89 14.07 -10.43
CA LEU A 288 -13.06 13.23 -10.73
C LEU A 288 -13.94 12.97 -9.49
N MET A 289 -13.79 13.75 -8.42
CA MET A 289 -14.55 13.53 -7.18
C MET A 289 -15.73 14.51 -7.09
N ILE A 290 -16.92 13.98 -6.83
CA ILE A 290 -18.10 14.73 -6.39
C ILE A 290 -18.42 14.25 -4.97
N GLY A 291 -18.14 15.09 -3.98
CA GLY A 291 -18.13 14.67 -2.58
C GLY A 291 -17.14 13.52 -2.36
N ASP A 292 -17.65 12.40 -1.84
CA ASP A 292 -16.87 11.17 -1.62
C ASP A 292 -16.98 10.14 -2.76
N THR A 293 -17.73 10.47 -3.82
CA THR A 293 -17.95 9.58 -4.97
C THR A 293 -17.09 9.98 -6.16
N ARG A 294 -16.48 8.98 -6.81
CA ARG A 294 -15.69 9.18 -8.03
C ARG A 294 -16.59 9.07 -9.26
N THR A 295 -16.52 10.03 -10.18
CA THR A 295 -17.20 10.03 -11.47
C THR A 295 -16.39 9.29 -12.54
N SER A 296 -17.03 9.04 -13.69
CA SER A 296 -16.38 8.38 -14.84
C SER A 296 -15.19 9.17 -15.36
N GLY A 297 -14.10 8.46 -15.65
CA GLY A 297 -12.89 9.01 -16.27
C GLY A 297 -12.97 9.10 -17.81
N ARG A 298 -14.09 8.69 -18.41
CA ARG A 298 -14.25 8.54 -19.86
C ARG A 298 -13.87 9.78 -20.66
N GLU A 299 -14.42 10.94 -20.30
CA GLU A 299 -14.19 12.17 -21.07
C GLU A 299 -12.74 12.63 -20.97
N LEU A 300 -12.10 12.45 -19.81
CA LEU A 300 -10.69 12.72 -19.64
C LEU A 300 -9.83 11.80 -20.53
N VAL A 301 -10.16 10.51 -20.61
CA VAL A 301 -9.42 9.57 -21.46
C VAL A 301 -9.58 9.90 -22.96
N LYS A 302 -10.78 10.29 -23.40
CA LYS A 302 -10.99 10.79 -24.77
C LYS A 302 -10.16 12.04 -25.05
N GLN A 303 -10.06 12.94 -24.07
CA GLN A 303 -9.21 14.11 -24.17
C GLN A 303 -7.73 13.72 -24.27
N LEU A 304 -7.24 12.80 -23.42
CA LEU A 304 -5.84 12.33 -23.49
C LEU A 304 -5.50 11.72 -24.85
N LEU A 305 -6.41 10.93 -25.43
CA LEU A 305 -6.25 10.38 -26.78
C LEU A 305 -6.20 11.46 -27.86
N SER A 306 -6.93 12.55 -27.69
CA SER A 306 -6.93 13.68 -28.63
C SER A 306 -5.66 14.52 -28.47
N ASP A 307 -5.36 14.91 -27.24
CA ASP A 307 -4.19 15.69 -26.83
C ASP A 307 -2.88 15.03 -27.24
N SER A 308 -2.79 13.70 -27.20
CA SER A 308 -1.59 12.96 -27.62
C SER A 308 -1.16 13.18 -29.07
N VAL A 309 -2.06 13.66 -29.92
CA VAL A 309 -1.79 13.99 -31.32
C VAL A 309 -1.70 15.50 -31.53
N LEU A 310 -2.39 16.29 -30.70
CA LEU A 310 -2.56 17.72 -30.91
C LEU A 310 -1.56 18.58 -30.12
N LYS A 311 -0.97 18.07 -29.04
CA LYS A 311 -0.07 18.82 -28.16
C LYS A 311 1.37 18.36 -28.33
N GLU A 312 2.30 19.31 -28.23
CA GLU A 312 3.74 19.02 -28.23
C GLU A 312 4.15 18.22 -26.98
N GLU A 313 3.58 18.54 -25.82
CA GLU A 313 3.82 17.85 -24.54
C GLU A 313 2.53 17.25 -23.96
N PRO A 314 2.07 16.09 -24.46
CA PRO A 314 0.91 15.41 -23.90
C PRO A 314 1.26 14.72 -22.57
N ARG A 315 0.27 14.59 -21.69
CA ARG A 315 0.42 13.87 -20.40
C ARG A 315 0.67 12.37 -20.57
N VAL A 316 0.32 11.82 -21.73
CA VAL A 316 0.48 10.41 -22.08
C VAL A 316 0.62 10.29 -23.59
N PHE A 317 1.54 9.42 -24.03
CA PHE A 317 1.85 9.20 -25.43
C PHE A 317 1.23 7.89 -25.90
N PHE A 318 0.60 7.90 -27.07
CA PHE A 318 0.12 6.69 -27.73
C PHE A 318 0.91 6.47 -29.01
N PRO A 319 1.39 5.24 -29.27
CA PRO A 319 1.97 4.89 -30.56
C PRO A 319 0.98 5.18 -31.70
N LEU A 320 1.46 5.81 -32.78
CA LEU A 320 0.62 6.23 -33.91
C LEU A 320 -0.10 5.03 -34.58
N ASP A 321 0.55 3.87 -34.61
CA ASP A 321 0.01 2.61 -35.11
C ASP A 321 -1.15 2.05 -34.24
N ARG A 322 -1.17 2.40 -32.95
CA ARG A 322 -2.18 1.90 -31.98
C ARG A 322 -3.25 2.92 -31.61
N VAL A 323 -2.97 4.22 -31.70
CA VAL A 323 -3.91 5.28 -31.28
C VAL A 323 -5.24 5.20 -32.04
N VAL A 324 -5.20 4.88 -33.33
CA VAL A 324 -6.41 4.69 -34.15
C VAL A 324 -7.23 3.50 -33.64
N GLN A 325 -6.56 2.39 -33.33
CA GLN A 325 -7.21 1.19 -32.79
C GLN A 325 -7.85 1.46 -31.43
N TYR A 326 -7.16 2.19 -30.54
CA TYR A 326 -7.70 2.56 -29.23
C TYR A 326 -8.91 3.49 -29.34
N ARG A 327 -8.86 4.49 -30.24
CA ARG A 327 -10.01 5.36 -30.51
C ARG A 327 -11.20 4.56 -31.03
N GLN A 328 -10.98 3.66 -32.00
CA GLN A 328 -12.05 2.81 -32.52
C GLN A 328 -12.63 1.88 -31.46
N LYS A 329 -11.79 1.31 -30.59
CA LYS A 329 -12.23 0.45 -29.48
C LYS A 329 -13.18 1.18 -28.53
N ILE A 330 -12.83 2.41 -28.13
CA ILE A 330 -13.65 3.24 -27.23
C ILE A 330 -14.96 3.69 -27.89
N LEU A 331 -14.95 3.93 -29.21
CA LEU A 331 -16.15 4.30 -29.96
C LEU A 331 -17.11 3.11 -30.17
N LYS A 332 -16.56 1.91 -30.38
CA LYS A 332 -17.36 0.68 -30.62
C LYS A 332 -17.99 0.12 -29.34
N ASP A 333 -17.37 0.32 -28.18
CA ASP A 333 -17.90 -0.19 -26.92
C ASP A 333 -19.11 0.63 -26.46
N SER A 334 -20.31 0.08 -26.68
CA SER A 334 -21.59 0.64 -26.21
C SER A 334 -21.85 0.38 -24.72
N HIS A 335 -21.01 -0.43 -24.07
CA HIS A 335 -21.13 -0.80 -22.66
C HIS A 335 -20.16 0.01 -21.79
N HIS A 336 -20.51 0.16 -20.49
CA HIS A 336 -19.63 0.77 -19.50
C HIS A 336 -18.33 -0.05 -19.39
N ILE A 337 -17.23 0.49 -19.92
CA ILE A 337 -15.86 -0.06 -19.89
C ILE A 337 -14.97 0.76 -18.95
N GLU A 338 -15.50 1.09 -17.77
CA GLU A 338 -14.84 1.98 -16.81
C GLU A 338 -13.49 1.41 -16.34
N GLU A 339 -13.35 0.08 -16.22
CA GLU A 339 -12.09 -0.56 -15.88
C GLU A 339 -10.99 -0.23 -16.89
N LEU A 340 -11.34 -0.14 -18.19
CA LEU A 340 -10.39 0.21 -19.24
C LEU A 340 -9.89 1.65 -19.05
N TYR A 341 -10.79 2.60 -18.84
CA TYR A 341 -10.43 4.00 -18.59
C TYR A 341 -9.61 4.14 -17.31
N ASP A 342 -10.04 3.50 -16.23
CA ASP A 342 -9.43 3.60 -14.92
C ASP A 342 -8.04 2.97 -14.89
N SER A 343 -7.79 1.89 -15.66
CA SER A 343 -6.46 1.28 -15.76
C SER A 343 -5.42 2.24 -16.33
N LEU A 344 -5.79 3.00 -17.37
CA LEU A 344 -4.92 4.02 -17.96
C LEU A 344 -4.72 5.21 -17.00
N LEU A 345 -5.80 5.73 -16.41
CA LEU A 345 -5.72 6.85 -15.47
C LEU A 345 -4.88 6.49 -14.25
N GLN A 346 -5.04 5.30 -13.69
CA GLN A 346 -4.23 4.82 -12.58
C GLN A 346 -2.74 4.75 -12.97
N ALA A 347 -2.40 4.30 -14.18
CA ALA A 347 -1.01 4.25 -14.64
C ALA A 347 -0.39 5.64 -14.74
N VAL A 348 -1.11 6.60 -15.33
CA VAL A 348 -0.66 8.00 -15.43
C VAL A 348 -0.52 8.63 -14.03
N ALA A 349 -1.51 8.44 -13.16
CA ALA A 349 -1.45 8.94 -11.79
C ALA A 349 -0.29 8.32 -11.00
N PHE A 350 0.00 7.03 -11.19
CA PHE A 350 1.12 6.37 -10.52
C PHE A 350 2.43 7.07 -10.84
N TYR A 351 2.74 7.28 -12.12
CA TYR A 351 3.97 7.98 -12.51
C TYR A 351 3.98 9.45 -12.05
N GLU A 352 2.89 10.19 -12.24
CA GLU A 352 2.84 11.61 -11.83
C GLU A 352 2.99 11.79 -10.30
N LEU A 353 2.42 10.89 -9.49
CA LEU A 353 2.51 10.95 -8.03
C LEU A 353 3.85 10.39 -7.50
N ALA A 354 4.46 9.42 -8.18
CA ALA A 354 5.72 8.82 -7.75
C ALA A 354 6.97 9.59 -8.19
N LEU A 355 6.99 10.04 -9.44
CA LEU A 355 8.09 10.83 -10.01
C LEU A 355 8.00 12.31 -9.62
N GLY A 356 6.78 12.80 -9.32
CA GLY A 356 6.49 14.21 -9.09
C GLY A 356 6.23 14.93 -10.40
N LYS A 357 5.36 15.96 -10.40
CA LYS A 357 5.17 16.82 -11.57
C LYS A 357 6.49 17.57 -11.86
N GLY A 358 7.16 17.23 -12.95
CA GLY A 358 8.25 18.03 -13.53
C GLY A 358 9.67 17.73 -13.02
N SER A 359 10.09 16.47 -12.87
CA SER A 359 11.50 16.14 -12.52
C SER A 359 12.29 15.45 -13.63
N GLU A 360 11.76 15.30 -14.85
CA GLU A 360 12.50 14.71 -15.99
C GLU A 360 12.35 15.55 -17.27
N ALA A 361 12.42 16.87 -17.12
CA ALA A 361 12.74 17.79 -18.21
C ALA A 361 14.14 18.37 -17.93
N GLN A 362 15.14 17.50 -17.85
CA GLN A 362 16.58 17.80 -17.85
C GLN A 362 17.35 16.47 -17.75
N GLU A 363 17.42 15.75 -18.86
CA GLU A 363 18.62 15.02 -19.28
C GLU A 363 18.56 14.76 -20.79
#